data_AF-X1KMS5-F1
#
_entry.id   AF-X1KMS5-F1
#
_cell.length_a   1.000
_cell.length_b   1.000
_cell.length_c   1.000
_cell.angle_alpha   90.00
_cell.angle_beta   90.00
_cell.angle_gamma   90.00
#
_symmetry.space_group_name_H-M   'P 1'
#
loop_
_entity.id
_entity.type
_entity.pdbx_description
1 polymer ?
#
loop_
_entity_poly.entity_id
_entity_poly.type
_entity_poly.pdbx_seq_one_letter_code
_entity_poly.pdbx_strand_id
1 'polypeptide(L)'
;RLDEQGLVEWSSTGNPRKKIYADEIIPKGKKRQDIWEFKDPPYPSYPTEKNLEMLRVIIKASSNPDDLVLDCFAGSSTTLVAAEDTGRRWIGIDNSPYAIEKARKRLKAIKDHFPFILYEMEIQPT
;
A
#
# COMPACT_ATOMS: atom_id res chain seq x y z
N ARG A 1 -20.73 -25.94 0.20
CA ARG A 1 -20.07 -25.66 1.51
C ARG A 1 -20.80 -24.61 2.37
N LEU A 2 -20.99 -23.35 1.94
CA LEU A 2 -21.63 -22.34 2.82
C LEU A 2 -23.16 -22.54 2.99
N ASP A 3 -23.85 -22.93 1.92
CA ASP A 3 -25.29 -23.19 1.95
C ASP A 3 -25.62 -24.43 2.80
N GLU A 4 -24.84 -25.51 2.63
CA GLU A 4 -24.88 -26.72 3.48
C GLU A 4 -24.62 -26.43 4.97
N GLN A 5 -23.87 -25.37 5.27
CA GLN A 5 -23.59 -24.91 6.63
C GLN A 5 -24.68 -23.97 7.18
N GLY A 6 -25.74 -23.69 6.42
CA GLY A 6 -26.84 -22.80 6.82
C GLY A 6 -26.47 -21.31 6.86
N LEU A 7 -25.31 -20.94 6.31
CA LEU A 7 -24.76 -19.57 6.32
C LEU A 7 -25.25 -18.70 5.16
N VAL A 8 -26.20 -19.20 4.38
CA VAL A 8 -26.82 -18.47 3.27
C VAL A 8 -28.29 -18.21 3.60
N GLU A 9 -28.75 -17.00 3.32
CA GLU A 9 -30.14 -16.61 3.24
C GLU A 9 -30.51 -16.43 1.77
N TRP A 10 -31.61 -17.00 1.34
CA TRP A 10 -32.11 -16.86 -0.02
C TRP A 10 -33.22 -15.81 -0.05
N SER A 11 -33.08 -14.78 -0.88
CA SER A 11 -34.16 -13.80 -1.07
C SER A 11 -35.36 -14.45 -1.74
N SER A 12 -36.53 -13.80 -1.66
CA SER A 12 -37.73 -14.19 -2.42
C SER A 12 -37.52 -14.25 -3.94
N THR A 13 -36.48 -13.56 -4.45
CA THR A 13 -36.07 -13.56 -5.86
C THR A 13 -34.94 -14.54 -6.18
N GLY A 14 -34.54 -15.40 -5.23
CA GLY A 14 -33.50 -16.41 -5.43
C GLY A 14 -32.06 -15.88 -5.37
N ASN A 15 -31.82 -14.65 -4.92
CA ASN A 15 -30.47 -14.13 -4.76
C ASN A 15 -29.89 -14.58 -3.41
N PRO A 16 -28.76 -15.30 -3.39
CA PRO A 16 -28.13 -15.73 -2.14
C PRO A 16 -27.44 -14.57 -1.44
N ARG A 17 -27.62 -14.48 -0.12
CA ARG A 17 -26.98 -13.51 0.77
C ARG A 17 -26.24 -14.25 1.88
N LYS A 18 -25.01 -13.87 2.17
CA LYS A 18 -24.25 -14.45 3.29
C LYS A 18 -24.82 -13.92 4.61
N LYS A 19 -25.18 -14.80 5.53
CA LYS A 19 -25.50 -14.43 6.92
C LYS A 19 -24.22 -13.98 7.62
N ILE A 20 -24.28 -12.81 8.25
CA ILE A 20 -23.18 -12.22 9.01
C ILE A 20 -23.68 -11.98 10.42
N TYR A 21 -23.17 -12.73 11.38
CA TYR A 21 -23.59 -12.63 12.77
C TYR A 21 -22.78 -11.55 13.52
N ALA A 22 -23.44 -10.85 14.45
CA ALA A 22 -22.85 -9.72 15.15
C ALA A 22 -21.67 -10.12 16.05
N ASP A 23 -21.77 -11.27 16.70
CA ASP A 23 -20.72 -11.92 17.50
C ASP A 23 -19.46 -12.26 16.69
N GLU A 24 -19.57 -12.50 15.37
CA GLU A 24 -18.40 -12.69 14.51
C GLU A 24 -17.72 -11.37 14.11
N ILE A 25 -18.48 -10.28 14.01
CA ILE A 25 -18.00 -8.99 13.49
C ILE A 25 -17.51 -8.07 14.60
N ILE A 26 -18.21 -8.03 15.74
CA ILE A 26 -17.85 -7.16 16.87
C ILE A 26 -16.40 -7.37 17.31
N PRO A 27 -15.88 -8.62 17.47
CA PRO A 27 -14.49 -8.85 17.82
C PRO A 27 -13.49 -8.44 16.73
N LYS A 28 -13.90 -8.51 15.45
CA LYS A 28 -13.06 -8.15 14.30
C LYS A 28 -13.02 -6.64 14.05
N GLY A 29 -13.87 -5.87 14.73
CA GLY A 29 -14.01 -4.44 14.54
C GLY A 29 -14.73 -4.07 13.24
N LYS A 30 -14.96 -2.76 13.05
CA LYS A 30 -15.58 -2.25 11.83
C LYS A 30 -14.64 -2.43 10.65
N LYS A 31 -15.17 -2.96 9.54
CA LYS A 31 -14.45 -2.95 8.26
C LYS A 31 -14.15 -1.51 7.85
N ARG A 32 -12.92 -1.29 7.36
CA ARG A 32 -12.51 -0.01 6.76
C ARG A 32 -13.46 0.33 5.60
N GLN A 33 -13.94 1.58 5.57
CA GLN A 33 -14.84 2.11 4.54
C GLN A 33 -14.04 2.71 3.38
N ASP A 34 -14.69 3.30 2.38
CA ASP A 34 -14.01 3.90 1.21
C ASP A 34 -13.62 5.38 1.42
N ILE A 35 -14.14 6.03 2.46
CA ILE A 35 -13.82 7.41 2.82
C ILE A 35 -12.79 7.41 3.95
N TRP A 36 -11.60 7.92 3.68
CA TRP A 36 -10.47 7.92 4.61
C TRP A 36 -10.05 9.33 4.98
N GLU A 37 -9.67 9.51 6.24
CA GLU A 37 -9.17 10.79 6.76
C GLU A 37 -7.65 10.70 6.96
N PHE A 38 -6.89 11.08 5.93
CA PHE A 38 -5.45 11.27 6.00
C PHE A 38 -5.09 12.66 5.52
N LYS A 39 -4.11 13.29 6.17
CA LYS A 39 -3.59 14.61 5.79
C LYS A 39 -2.17 14.45 5.27
N ASP A 40 -1.91 14.99 4.08
CA ASP A 40 -0.54 15.07 3.55
C ASP A 40 0.33 15.93 4.48
N PRO A 41 1.66 15.69 4.52
CA PRO A 41 2.55 16.41 5.42
C PRO A 41 2.50 17.92 5.16
N PRO A 42 2.44 18.77 6.21
CA PRO A 42 2.33 20.22 6.06
C PRO A 42 3.59 20.87 5.46
N TYR A 43 4.74 20.21 5.64
CA TYR A 43 6.04 20.64 5.09
C TYR A 43 6.61 19.48 4.27
N PRO A 44 6.09 19.27 3.05
CA PRO A 44 6.52 18.16 2.23
C PRO A 44 7.93 18.43 1.72
N SER A 45 8.76 17.38 1.68
CA SER A 45 10.13 17.52 1.15
C SER A 45 10.17 17.33 -0.37
N TYR A 46 9.01 17.15 -1.03
CA TYR A 46 8.81 17.05 -2.48
C TYR A 46 7.37 17.50 -2.77
N PRO A 47 7.08 18.23 -3.86
CA PRO A 47 5.81 18.98 -4.01
C PRO A 47 4.53 18.18 -3.79
N THR A 48 4.52 16.89 -4.12
CA THR A 48 3.35 16.01 -4.09
C THR A 48 3.52 14.82 -3.14
N GLU A 49 4.27 15.00 -2.04
CA GLU A 49 4.51 13.95 -1.06
C GLU A 49 3.21 13.48 -0.38
N LYS A 50 2.91 12.18 -0.53
CA LYS A 50 1.73 11.55 0.04
C LYS A 50 1.91 11.21 1.52
N ASN A 51 0.80 11.13 2.25
CA ASN A 51 0.78 10.64 3.63
C ASN A 51 1.31 9.20 3.74
N LEU A 52 2.31 9.00 4.61
CA LEU A 52 2.98 7.71 4.80
C LEU A 52 2.06 6.64 5.42
N GLU A 53 1.26 7.00 6.41
CA GLU A 53 0.39 6.04 7.09
C GLU A 53 -0.74 5.54 6.18
N MET A 54 -1.26 6.42 5.32
CA MET A 54 -2.20 6.04 4.27
C MET A 54 -1.62 4.95 3.37
N LEU A 55 -0.36 5.11 2.93
CA LEU A 55 0.29 4.13 2.07
C LEU A 55 0.59 2.81 2.79
N ARG A 56 0.97 2.85 4.08
CA ARG A 56 1.10 1.61 4.89
C ARG A 56 -0.21 0.85 4.98
N VAL A 57 -1.33 1.55 5.12
CA VAL A 57 -2.67 0.93 5.12
C VAL A 57 -2.95 0.24 3.79
N ILE A 58 -2.70 0.93 2.66
CA ILE A 58 -2.91 0.37 1.31
C ILE A 58 -2.06 -0.88 1.12
N ILE A 59 -0.76 -0.80 1.40
CA ILE A 59 0.17 -1.92 1.20
C ILE A 59 -0.23 -3.13 2.07
N LYS A 60 -0.56 -2.91 3.35
CA LYS A 60 -1.01 -4.00 4.23
C LYS A 60 -2.32 -4.65 3.78
N ALA A 61 -3.20 -3.90 3.14
CA ALA A 61 -4.47 -4.41 2.63
C ALA A 61 -4.35 -5.13 1.28
N SER A 62 -3.32 -4.79 0.50
CA SER A 62 -3.17 -5.23 -0.90
C SER A 62 -1.99 -6.18 -1.14
N SER A 63 -1.21 -6.52 -0.11
CA SER A 63 -0.04 -7.41 -0.22
C SER A 63 0.23 -8.14 1.09
N ASN A 64 0.94 -9.26 1.01
CA ASN A 64 1.51 -9.96 2.14
C ASN A 64 2.95 -9.48 2.41
N PRO A 65 3.54 -9.78 3.59
CA PRO A 65 4.99 -9.66 3.77
C PRO A 65 5.76 -10.38 2.65
N ASP A 66 6.95 -9.87 2.32
CA ASP A 66 7.86 -10.36 1.26
C ASP A 66 7.38 -10.21 -0.20
N ASP A 67 6.11 -9.83 -0.41
CA ASP A 67 5.61 -9.44 -1.73
C ASP A 67 6.37 -8.23 -2.29
N LEU A 68 6.29 -8.06 -3.61
CA LEU A 68 6.93 -6.99 -4.34
C LEU A 68 5.94 -5.85 -4.63
N VAL A 69 6.28 -4.63 -4.22
CA VAL A 69 5.53 -3.40 -4.52
C VAL A 69 6.23 -2.61 -5.62
N LEU A 70 5.52 -2.27 -6.69
CA LEU A 70 6.03 -1.43 -7.78
C LEU A 70 5.37 -0.04 -7.73
N ASP A 71 6.18 1.00 -7.77
CA ASP A 71 5.72 2.39 -7.97
C ASP A 71 6.50 3.03 -9.13
N CYS A 72 5.83 3.27 -10.26
CA CYS A 72 6.45 3.85 -11.45
C CYS A 72 6.53 5.39 -11.42
N PHE A 73 6.00 6.03 -10.39
CA PHE A 73 5.97 7.48 -10.21
C PHE A 73 6.36 7.83 -8.76
N ALA A 74 7.49 7.27 -8.32
CA ALA A 74 7.85 7.20 -6.91
C ALA A 74 7.95 8.58 -6.23
N GLY A 75 8.38 9.62 -6.95
CA GLY A 75 8.50 10.99 -6.45
C GLY A 75 9.26 11.06 -5.12
N SER A 76 8.56 11.48 -4.06
CA SER A 76 9.09 11.48 -2.68
C SER A 76 9.48 10.12 -2.09
N SER A 77 9.15 9.03 -2.79
CA SER A 77 9.34 7.63 -2.43
C SER A 77 8.59 7.18 -1.17
N THR A 78 7.47 7.85 -0.83
CA THR A 78 6.66 7.44 0.32
C THR A 78 6.13 6.01 0.17
N THR A 79 5.77 5.57 -1.04
CA THR A 79 5.32 4.20 -1.29
C THR A 79 6.42 3.18 -0.97
N LEU A 80 7.66 3.46 -1.39
CA LEU A 80 8.82 2.59 -1.14
C LEU A 80 9.12 2.52 0.35
N VAL A 81 9.12 3.67 1.05
CA VAL A 81 9.30 3.72 2.51
C VAL A 81 8.19 2.94 3.23
N ALA A 82 6.94 3.07 2.79
CA ALA A 82 5.84 2.29 3.36
C ALA A 82 5.98 0.79 3.11
N ALA A 83 6.46 0.39 1.92
CA ALA A 83 6.73 -1.01 1.59
C ALA A 83 7.85 -1.57 2.49
N GLU A 84 8.98 -0.85 2.58
CA GLU A 84 10.12 -1.16 3.45
C GLU A 84 9.68 -1.35 4.91
N ASP A 85 9.01 -0.34 5.49
CA ASP A 85 8.53 -0.35 6.88
C ASP A 85 7.57 -1.51 7.19
N THR A 86 6.89 -2.01 6.16
CA THR A 86 5.93 -3.10 6.30
C THR A 86 6.51 -4.44 5.89
N GLY A 87 7.81 -4.54 5.59
CA GLY A 87 8.47 -5.80 5.26
C GLY A 87 8.10 -6.33 3.88
N ARG A 88 7.89 -5.42 2.91
CA ARG A 88 7.73 -5.76 1.49
C ARG A 88 8.98 -5.35 0.73
N ARG A 89 9.29 -6.08 -0.33
CA ARG A 89 10.28 -5.65 -1.33
C ARG A 89 9.66 -4.58 -2.20
N TRP A 90 10.48 -3.74 -2.83
CA TRP A 90 9.97 -2.65 -3.65
C TRP A 90 10.84 -2.40 -4.88
N ILE A 91 10.20 -1.85 -5.92
CA ILE A 91 10.84 -1.20 -7.06
C ILE A 91 10.20 0.18 -7.19
N GLY A 92 11.01 1.22 -7.19
CA GLY A 92 10.57 2.58 -7.51
C GLY A 92 11.24 3.08 -8.76
N ILE A 93 10.46 3.74 -9.61
CA ILE A 93 10.93 4.38 -10.84
C ILE A 93 10.47 5.83 -10.79
N ASP A 94 11.35 6.73 -11.21
CA ASP A 94 11.02 8.13 -11.45
C ASP A 94 11.99 8.70 -12.49
N ASN A 95 11.53 9.63 -13.31
CA ASN A 95 12.39 10.28 -14.31
C ASN A 95 13.11 11.52 -13.77
N SER A 96 12.74 11.99 -12.58
CA SER A 96 13.30 13.16 -11.93
C SER A 96 14.56 12.78 -11.15
N PRO A 97 15.74 13.31 -11.50
CA PRO A 97 16.96 13.07 -10.72
C PRO A 97 16.81 13.53 -9.26
N TYR A 98 16.00 14.56 -9.02
CA TYR A 98 15.69 15.05 -7.68
C TYR A 98 14.87 14.04 -6.87
N ALA A 99 13.88 13.39 -7.50
CA ALA A 99 13.10 12.32 -6.85
C ALA A 99 14.00 11.14 -6.48
N ILE A 100 14.86 10.71 -7.40
CA ILE A 100 15.81 9.60 -7.19
C ILE A 100 16.78 9.89 -6.04
N GLU A 101 17.39 11.08 -6.01
CA GLU A 101 18.30 11.45 -4.92
C GLU A 101 17.58 11.51 -3.57
N LYS A 102 16.33 11.98 -3.56
CA LYS A 102 15.51 12.00 -2.35
C LYS A 102 15.13 10.59 -1.89
N ALA A 103 14.75 9.71 -2.80
CA ALA A 103 14.48 8.29 -2.55
C ALA A 103 15.68 7.66 -1.84
N ARG A 104 16.86 7.82 -2.44
CA ARG A 104 18.13 7.28 -1.95
C ARG A 104 18.43 7.73 -0.53
N LYS A 105 18.27 9.04 -0.23
CA LYS A 105 18.48 9.57 1.12
C LYS A 105 17.49 9.00 2.14
N ARG A 106 16.20 8.96 1.79
CA ARG A 106 15.14 8.49 2.71
C ARG A 106 15.28 7.01 3.05
N LEU A 107 15.52 6.18 2.04
CA LEU A 107 15.68 4.74 2.23
C LEU A 107 16.94 4.40 3.01
N LYS A 108 18.06 5.08 2.74
CA LYS A 108 19.30 4.92 3.53
C LYS A 108 19.20 5.37 4.98
N ALA A 109 18.26 6.28 5.29
CA ALA A 109 18.04 6.75 6.65
C ALA A 109 17.21 5.77 7.50
N ILE A 110 16.57 4.77 6.88
CA ILE A 110 15.86 3.72 7.59
C ILE A 110 16.89 2.78 8.22
N LYS A 111 16.75 2.54 9.52
CA LYS A 111 17.61 1.61 10.24
C LYS A 111 17.34 0.19 9.74
N ASP A 112 18.42 -0.57 9.49
CA ASP A 112 18.35 -1.96 9.06
C ASP A 112 17.56 -2.16 7.74
N HIS A 113 17.60 -1.17 6.85
CA HIS A 113 16.91 -1.25 5.56
C HIS A 113 17.37 -2.46 4.72
N PHE A 114 16.49 -2.96 3.85
CA PHE A 114 16.86 -3.94 2.84
C PHE A 114 17.93 -3.36 1.91
N PRO A 115 18.96 -4.14 1.53
CA PRO A 115 19.92 -3.70 0.53
C PRO A 115 19.20 -3.46 -0.80
N PHE A 116 19.55 -2.36 -1.47
CA PHE A 116 18.95 -2.00 -2.76
C PHE A 116 20.02 -1.49 -3.74
N ILE A 117 19.71 -1.58 -5.02
CA ILE A 117 20.56 -1.13 -6.12
C ILE A 117 19.86 0.02 -6.83
N LEU A 118 20.64 1.01 -7.26
CA LEU A 118 20.15 2.06 -8.14
C LEU A 118 20.50 1.68 -9.58
N TYR A 119 19.49 1.63 -10.45
CA TYR A 119 19.66 1.45 -11.88
C TYR A 119 19.40 2.79 -12.58
N GLU A 120 20.39 3.26 -13.33
CA GLU A 120 20.25 4.42 -14.22
C GLU A 120 20.10 3.91 -15.65
N MET A 121 19.04 4.34 -16.33
CA MET A 121 18.79 3.96 -17.72
C MET A 121 19.19 5.12 -18.63
N GLU A 122 20.18 4.88 -19.48
CA GLU A 122 20.44 5.75 -20.63
C GLU A 122 19.46 5.40 -21.75
N ILE A 123 18.47 6.27 -21.97
CA ILE A 123 17.59 6.14 -23.12
C ILE A 123 18.36 6.66 -24.33
N GLN A 124 18.85 5.75 -25.17
CA GLN A 124 19.35 6.13 -26.48
C GLN A 124 18.16 6.68 -27.31
N PRO A 125 18.28 7.87 -27.92
CA PRO A 125 17.22 8.38 -28.77
C PRO A 125 16.98 7.40 -29.92
N THR A 126 15.72 7.01 -30.13
CA THR A 126 15.26 6.23 -31.27
C THR A 126 15.29 7.03 -32.56
#